data_AF-A0A925XP63-F1
#
_entry.id   AF-A0A925XP63-F1
#
_cell.length_a   1.000
_cell.length_b   1.000
_cell.length_c   1.000
_cell.angle_alpha   90.00
_cell.angle_beta   90.00
_cell.angle_gamma   90.00
#
_symmetry.space_group_name_H-M   'P 1'
#
loop_
_entity.id
_entity.type
_entity.pdbx_description
1 polymer ?
#
loop_
_entity_poly.entity_id
_entity_poly.type
_entity_poly.pdbx_seq_one_letter_code
_entity_poly.pdbx_strand_id
1 'polypeptide(L)'
;MDEGWFRCELIAIAGDGRKIRVLIAEQGDPGNRATVKFLCESALALVLDTDALPGGRERGGVLTPATGLGDVLVERLRKTGTTIQVAAD
;
A
#
# COMPACT_ATOMS: atom_id res chain seq x y z
N MET A 1 -6.20 -4.73 -20.14
CA MET A 1 -5.71 -4.52 -18.76
C MET A 1 -5.14 -3.12 -18.57
N ASP A 2 -4.50 -2.55 -19.60
CA ASP A 2 -3.70 -1.32 -19.44
C ASP A 2 -4.55 -0.04 -19.42
N GLU A 3 -5.70 -0.08 -20.08
CA GLU A 3 -6.70 1.00 -20.10
C GLU A 3 -7.63 1.02 -18.87
N GLY A 4 -7.57 -0.01 -18.02
CA GLY A 4 -8.35 -0.06 -16.78
C GLY A 4 -7.73 0.85 -15.72
N TRP A 5 -8.48 1.18 -14.67
CA TRP A 5 -7.98 1.99 -13.56
C TRP A 5 -8.83 1.74 -12.31
N PHE A 6 -8.34 2.16 -11.16
CA PHE A 6 -9.15 2.25 -9.95
C PHE A 6 -8.87 3.51 -9.15
N ARG A 7 -9.87 3.93 -8.37
CA ARG A 7 -9.79 5.02 -7.40
C ARG A 7 -10.54 4.62 -6.14
N CYS A 8 -9.86 4.64 -5.01
CA CYS A 8 -10.42 4.38 -3.69
C CYS A 8 -10.18 5.62 -2.82
N GLU A 9 -11.27 6.21 -2.31
CA GLU A 9 -11.22 7.27 -1.32
C GLU A 9 -11.66 6.74 0.03
N LEU A 10 -10.81 6.92 1.05
CA LEU A 10 -11.13 6.62 2.43
C LEU A 10 -11.34 7.93 3.18
N ILE A 11 -12.45 8.02 3.90
CA ILE A 11 -12.79 9.20 4.71
C ILE A 11 -12.78 8.76 6.18
N ALA A 12 -12.01 9.45 7.00
CA ALA A 12 -11.86 9.17 8.42
C ALA A 12 -12.06 10.44 9.25
N ILE A 13 -12.47 10.24 10.51
CA ILE A 13 -12.52 11.28 11.53
C ILE A 13 -11.49 10.88 12.59
N ALA A 14 -10.51 11.75 12.83
CA ALA A 14 -9.50 11.54 13.87
C ALA A 14 -10.10 11.73 15.27
N GLY A 15 -9.42 11.22 16.29
CA GLY A 15 -9.88 11.34 17.68
C GLY A 15 -10.03 12.79 18.18
N ASP A 16 -9.35 13.74 17.52
CA ASP A 16 -9.45 15.18 17.78
C ASP A 16 -10.52 15.88 16.90
N GLY A 17 -11.30 15.13 16.12
CA GLY A 17 -12.37 15.65 15.26
C GLY A 17 -11.94 16.10 13.87
N ARG A 18 -10.64 16.11 13.54
CA ARG A 18 -10.17 16.44 12.17
C ARG A 18 -10.68 15.43 11.15
N LYS A 19 -11.02 15.90 9.95
CA LYS A 19 -11.40 15.03 8.84
C LYS A 19 -10.15 14.69 8.04
N ILE A 20 -9.94 13.40 7.80
CA ILE A 20 -8.83 12.89 7.02
C ILE A 20 -9.40 12.22 5.77
N ARG A 21 -8.84 12.54 4.61
CA ARG A 21 -9.12 11.88 3.34
C ARG A 21 -7.86 11.18 2.85
N VAL A 22 -8.02 9.93 2.42
CA VAL A 22 -6.94 9.15 1.79
C VAL A 22 -7.38 8.77 0.39
N LEU A 23 -6.51 9.02 -0.59
CA LEU A 23 -6.70 8.61 -1.97
C LEU A 23 -5.70 7.52 -2.33
N ILE A 24 -6.21 6.37 -2.78
CA ILE A 24 -5.43 5.29 -3.37
C ILE A 24 -5.91 5.11 -4.82
N ALA A 25 -5.03 5.29 -5.80
CA ALA A 25 -5.40 5.21 -7.21
C ALA A 25 -4.28 4.71 -8.10
N GLU A 26 -4.63 4.05 -9.22
CA GLU A 26 -3.66 3.54 -10.18
C GLU A 26 -4.24 3.34 -11.59
N GLN A 27 -3.36 3.48 -12.60
CA GLN A 27 -3.61 3.05 -13.97
C GLN A 27 -3.26 1.56 -14.13
N GLY A 28 -4.26 0.78 -14.52
CA GLY A 28 -4.24 -0.67 -14.60
C GLY A 28 -5.53 -1.24 -14.01
N ASP A 29 -6.10 -2.21 -14.70
CA ASP A 29 -7.28 -2.92 -14.22
C ASP A 29 -7.07 -3.46 -12.79
N PRO A 30 -8.01 -3.23 -11.85
CA PRO A 30 -7.87 -3.69 -10.47
C PRO A 30 -7.99 -5.21 -10.33
N GLY A 31 -8.70 -5.88 -11.24
CA GLY A 31 -8.88 -7.34 -11.21
C GLY A 31 -7.62 -8.13 -11.51
N ASN A 32 -6.63 -7.52 -12.18
CA ASN A 32 -5.37 -8.18 -12.49
C ASN A 32 -4.16 -7.25 -12.37
N ARG A 33 -4.03 -6.23 -13.23
CA ARG A 33 -2.76 -5.48 -13.38
C ARG A 33 -2.29 -4.80 -12.09
N ALA A 34 -3.18 -4.08 -11.41
CA ALA A 34 -2.83 -3.47 -10.12
C ALA A 34 -2.54 -4.54 -9.05
N THR A 35 -3.35 -5.61 -9.02
CA THR A 35 -3.19 -6.71 -8.05
C THR A 35 -1.85 -7.44 -8.23
N VAL A 36 -1.45 -7.76 -9.46
CA VAL A 36 -0.15 -8.40 -9.76
C VAL A 36 0.99 -7.49 -9.34
N LYS A 37 0.91 -6.19 -9.62
CA LYS A 37 1.90 -5.24 -9.14
C LYS A 37 2.01 -5.25 -7.61
N PHE A 38 0.89 -5.23 -6.89
CA PHE A 38 0.90 -5.26 -5.43
C PHE A 38 1.52 -6.56 -4.89
N LEU A 39 1.23 -7.68 -5.53
CA LEU A 39 1.84 -8.97 -5.20
C LEU A 39 3.36 -8.96 -5.44
N CYS A 40 3.81 -8.47 -6.60
CA CYS A 40 5.23 -8.38 -6.94
C CYS A 40 5.98 -7.44 -5.99
N GLU A 41 5.45 -6.26 -5.70
CA GLU A 41 6.09 -5.31 -4.77
C GLU A 41 6.10 -5.84 -3.33
N SER A 42 5.10 -6.64 -2.93
CA SER A 42 5.10 -7.34 -1.65
C SER A 42 6.22 -8.38 -1.58
N ALA A 43 6.41 -9.17 -2.64
CA ALA A 43 7.49 -10.15 -2.69
C ALA A 43 8.88 -9.47 -2.69
N LEU A 44 9.03 -8.37 -3.43
CA LEU A 44 10.26 -7.58 -3.45
C LEU A 44 10.55 -6.94 -2.09
N ALA A 45 9.54 -6.44 -1.38
CA ALA A 45 9.70 -5.93 -0.01
C ALA A 45 10.27 -7.02 0.93
N LEU A 46 9.77 -8.25 0.83
CA LEU A 46 10.23 -9.35 1.68
C LEU A 46 11.71 -9.69 1.45
N VAL A 47 12.15 -9.69 0.19
CA VAL A 47 13.50 -10.11 -0.21
C VAL A 47 14.53 -9.00 -0.09
N LEU A 48 14.17 -7.76 -0.43
CA LEU A 48 15.11 -6.65 -0.57
C LEU A 48 15.13 -5.72 0.64
N ASP A 49 14.04 -5.66 1.40
CA ASP A 49 13.84 -4.65 2.45
C ASP A 49 13.69 -5.30 3.84
N THR A 50 14.19 -6.53 4.04
CA THR A 50 13.98 -7.36 5.24
C THR A 50 14.27 -6.62 6.55
N ASP A 51 15.34 -5.84 6.60
CA ASP A 51 15.76 -5.11 7.81
C ASP A 51 14.84 -3.92 8.15
N ALA A 52 14.04 -3.44 7.19
CA ALA A 52 13.08 -2.36 7.35
C ALA A 52 11.65 -2.87 7.63
N LEU A 53 11.40 -4.18 7.53
CA LEU A 53 10.06 -4.74 7.72
C LEU A 53 9.60 -4.64 9.19
N PRO A 54 8.30 -4.42 9.44
CA PRO A 54 7.74 -4.36 10.79
C PRO A 54 8.08 -5.59 11.64
N GLY A 55 8.75 -5.37 12.77
CA GLY A 55 9.16 -6.45 13.70
C GLY A 55 10.48 -7.14 13.37
N GLY A 56 11.15 -6.75 12.28
CA GLY A 56 12.49 -7.24 11.93
C GLY A 56 12.55 -8.73 11.56
N ARG A 57 13.77 -9.27 11.51
CA ARG A 57 14.05 -10.63 11.00
C ARG A 57 13.40 -11.76 11.79
N GLU A 58 13.12 -11.55 13.07
CA GLU A 58 12.49 -12.55 13.93
C GLU A 58 10.95 -12.60 13.75
N ARG A 59 10.36 -11.64 13.04
CA ARG A 59 8.91 -11.59 12.78
C ARG A 59 8.55 -12.57 11.67
N GLY A 60 7.53 -13.41 11.92
CA GLY A 60 7.00 -14.35 10.93
C GLY A 60 5.56 -14.77 11.21
N GLY A 61 5.05 -15.72 10.41
CA GLY A 61 3.69 -16.28 10.52
C GLY A 61 2.74 -15.84 9.40
N VAL A 62 1.44 -16.00 9.62
CA VAL A 62 0.39 -15.54 8.69
C VAL A 62 0.05 -14.10 9.02
N LEU A 63 0.63 -13.17 8.25
CA LEU A 63 0.48 -11.74 8.46
C LEU A 63 -0.33 -11.10 7.34
N THR A 64 -1.04 -10.03 7.67
CA THR A 64 -1.65 -9.17 6.66
C THR A 64 -0.60 -8.20 6.10
N PRO A 65 -0.77 -7.65 4.88
CA PRO A 65 0.16 -6.66 4.35
C PRO A 65 0.40 -5.49 5.30
N ALA A 66 -0.65 -5.02 5.99
CA ALA A 66 -0.55 -3.92 6.95
C ALA A 66 0.38 -4.24 8.14
N THR A 67 0.40 -5.48 8.60
CA THR A 67 1.17 -5.88 9.80
C THR A 67 2.54 -6.48 9.47
N GLY A 68 2.72 -7.06 8.28
CA GLY A 68 3.96 -7.70 7.84
C GLY A 68 4.84 -6.85 6.92
N LEU A 69 4.25 -5.90 6.17
CA LEU A 69 4.99 -5.06 5.21
C LEU A 69 4.91 -3.58 5.59
N GLY A 70 3.74 -3.12 6.06
CA GLY A 70 3.54 -1.75 6.54
C GLY A 70 3.97 -0.70 5.51
N ASP A 71 4.65 0.34 5.99
CA ASP A 71 5.07 1.48 5.16
C ASP A 71 6.09 1.11 4.09
N VAL A 72 6.83 0.00 4.24
CA VAL A 72 7.76 -0.49 3.21
C VAL A 72 7.01 -0.74 1.90
N LEU A 73 5.88 -1.45 1.95
CA LEU A 73 5.08 -1.68 0.75
C LEU A 73 4.50 -0.37 0.19
N VAL A 74 4.04 0.54 1.06
CA VAL A 74 3.50 1.85 0.66
C VAL A 74 4.53 2.63 -0.16
N GLU A 75 5.77 2.71 0.32
CA GLU A 75 6.84 3.42 -0.38
C GLU A 75 7.23 2.76 -1.71
N ARG A 76 7.23 1.42 -1.78
CA ARG A 76 7.47 0.70 -3.04
C ARG A 76 6.38 0.95 -4.08
N LEU A 77 5.13 0.94 -3.66
CA LEU A 77 3.99 1.23 -4.53
C LEU A 77 4.01 2.67 -5.05
N ARG A 78 4.35 3.65 -4.19
CA ARG A 78 4.56 5.04 -4.61
C ARG A 78 5.66 5.15 -5.67
N LYS A 79 6.81 4.51 -5.45
CA LYS A 79 7.95 4.51 -6.40
C LYS A 79 7.61 3.91 -7.76
N THR A 80 6.61 3.04 -7.82
CA THR A 80 6.15 2.39 -9.05
C THR A 80 4.90 3.06 -9.63
N GLY A 81 4.54 4.25 -9.15
CA GLY A 81 3.49 5.09 -9.74
C GLY A 81 2.09 4.91 -9.16
N THR A 82 1.91 4.10 -8.10
CA THR A 82 0.62 4.07 -7.37
C THR A 82 0.44 5.37 -6.61
N THR A 83 -0.71 6.02 -6.76
CA THR A 83 -1.06 7.20 -5.96
C THR A 83 -1.50 6.76 -4.59
N ILE A 84 -0.83 7.23 -3.53
CA ILE A 84 -1.25 7.06 -2.13
C ILE A 84 -1.05 8.41 -1.43
N GLN A 85 -2.14 9.16 -1.27
CA GLN A 85 -2.14 10.52 -0.75
C GLN A 85 -3.02 10.63 0.50
N VAL A 86 -2.58 11.43 1.47
CA VAL A 86 -3.33 11.74 2.69
C VAL A 86 -3.50 13.25 2.77
N ALA A 87 -4.73 13.71 2.96
CA ALA A 87 -5.08 15.10 3.20
C ALA A 87 -5.87 15.21 4.51
N ALA A 88 -5.60 16.24 5.30
CA ALA A 88 -6.37 16.57 6.49
C ALA A 88 -6.96 17.97 6.32
N ASP A 89 -8.27 18.08 6.61
CA ASP A 89 -9.00 19.34 6.68
C ASP A 89 -8.91 19.94 8.10
#